data_AF-A0A970S5T7-F1
#
_entry.id   AF-A0A970S5T7-F1
#
_cell.length_a   1.000
_cell.length_b   1.000
_cell.length_c   1.000
_cell.angle_alpha   90.00
_cell.angle_beta   90.00
_cell.angle_gamma   90.00
#
_symmetry.space_group_name_H-M   'P 1'
#
loop_
_entity.id
_entity.type
_entity.pdbx_description
1 polymer ?
#
loop_
_entity_poly.entity_id
_entity_poly.type
_entity_poly.pdbx_seq_one_letter_code
_entity_poly.pdbx_strand_id
1 'polypeptide(L)'
;MKSDIRIDKEFKVLELLTGLSVTLVIYGFLYQYCFFSAIGVSWMANLLSPNLILLTSIKILIASAISVALGYGMASKYHLNDNNRLVVIGFVVLSVLSGVLGGYFNQISESLRGTTSALLVIIYILTTSYLFFILFKLILRIRLAKLQGGRYKPALIFVFFLTPFLFLFIPWNIAQIEANKVTVSPSLFYNKVILNKDKTEWYLVSVSGDKALLQNSKNMKFFKYVDMKDIAEIYVQ
;
A
#
# COMPACT_ATOMS: atom_id res chain seq x y z
N MET A 1 8.94 -9.53 49.86
CA MET A 1 7.58 -9.36 49.33
C MET A 1 7.69 -9.24 47.81
N LYS A 2 7.55 -10.36 47.08
CA LYS A 2 7.55 -10.36 45.60
C LYS A 2 6.16 -9.88 45.16
N SER A 3 6.06 -8.70 44.59
CA SER A 3 4.87 -8.29 43.88
C SER A 3 4.80 -9.14 42.61
N ASP A 4 3.95 -10.16 42.61
CA ASP A 4 3.53 -10.86 41.40
C ASP A 4 2.82 -9.83 40.50
N ILE A 5 3.57 -9.24 39.58
CA ILE A 5 2.98 -8.50 38.47
C ILE A 5 2.42 -9.56 37.53
N ARG A 6 1.21 -10.05 37.83
CA ARG A 6 0.35 -10.68 36.82
C ARG A 6 0.01 -9.58 35.83
N ILE A 7 0.88 -9.40 34.82
CA ILE A 7 0.54 -8.57 33.68
C ILE A 7 -0.55 -9.33 32.94
N ASP A 8 -1.80 -8.91 33.15
CA ASP A 8 -2.99 -9.53 32.57
C ASP A 8 -2.82 -9.70 31.07
N LYS A 9 -2.72 -10.97 30.64
CA LYS A 9 -2.52 -11.35 29.23
C LYS A 9 -3.65 -10.80 28.34
N GLU A 10 -4.85 -10.65 28.89
CA GLU A 10 -6.03 -10.18 28.17
C GLU A 10 -5.94 -8.69 27.81
N PHE A 11 -5.42 -7.86 28.73
CA PHE A 11 -5.21 -6.43 28.50
C PHE A 11 -4.23 -6.18 27.34
N LYS A 12 -3.20 -7.04 27.21
CA LYS A 12 -2.22 -6.98 26.11
C LYS A 12 -2.78 -7.35 24.73
N VAL A 13 -3.74 -8.28 24.66
CA VAL A 13 -4.33 -8.69 23.39
C VAL A 13 -5.26 -7.61 22.86
N LEU A 14 -6.08 -7.03 23.74
CA LEU A 14 -6.99 -5.94 23.36
C LEU A 14 -6.21 -4.70 22.91
N GLU A 15 -5.19 -4.28 23.66
CA GLU A 15 -4.32 -3.15 23.28
C GLU A 15 -3.62 -3.38 21.92
N LEU A 16 -3.14 -4.60 21.66
CA LEU A 16 -2.53 -4.95 20.39
C LEU A 16 -3.54 -4.85 19.24
N LEU A 17 -4.74 -5.39 19.44
CA LEU A 17 -5.81 -5.31 18.44
C LEU A 17 -6.21 -3.86 18.19
N THR A 18 -6.39 -3.05 19.23
CA THR A 18 -6.71 -1.62 19.10
C THR A 18 -5.60 -0.87 18.36
N GLY A 19 -4.33 -1.11 18.71
CA GLY A 19 -3.19 -0.49 18.03
C GLY A 19 -3.14 -0.86 16.55
N LEU A 20 -3.39 -2.13 16.22
CA LEU A 20 -3.50 -2.59 14.84
C LEU A 20 -4.67 -1.90 14.11
N SER A 21 -5.85 -1.84 14.72
CA SER A 21 -7.03 -1.20 14.13
C SER A 21 -6.78 0.28 13.79
N VAL A 22 -6.21 1.03 14.73
CA VAL A 22 -5.88 2.46 14.52
C VAL A 22 -4.87 2.62 13.39
N THR A 23 -3.83 1.79 13.40
CA THR A 23 -2.78 1.82 12.37
C THR A 23 -3.36 1.55 10.98
N LEU A 24 -4.28 0.58 10.87
CA LEU A 24 -4.94 0.23 9.62
C LEU A 24 -5.79 1.37 9.05
N VAL A 25 -6.56 2.04 9.89
CA VAL A 25 -7.39 3.18 9.46
C VAL A 25 -6.51 4.32 8.95
N ILE A 26 -5.42 4.64 9.66
CA ILE A 26 -4.43 5.64 9.20
C ILE A 26 -3.85 5.22 7.85
N TYR A 27 -3.54 3.93 7.68
CA TYR A 27 -3.01 3.37 6.45
C TYR A 27 -3.96 3.53 5.25
N GLY A 28 -5.23 3.15 5.43
CA GLY A 28 -6.25 3.29 4.39
C GLY A 28 -6.51 4.75 4.05
N PHE A 29 -6.50 5.63 5.04
CA PHE A 29 -6.65 7.07 4.81
C PHE A 29 -5.48 7.64 3.99
N LEU A 30 -4.24 7.37 4.39
CA LEU A 30 -3.04 7.83 3.66
C LEU A 30 -3.04 7.34 2.22
N TYR A 31 -3.41 6.08 2.01
CA TYR A 31 -3.55 5.52 0.67
C TYR A 31 -4.55 6.30 -0.18
N GLN A 32 -5.77 6.50 0.31
CA GLN A 32 -6.83 7.21 -0.41
C GLN A 32 -6.41 8.64 -0.72
N TYR A 33 -5.83 9.33 0.27
CA TYR A 33 -5.28 10.66 0.09
C TYR A 33 -4.24 10.71 -1.04
N CYS A 34 -3.25 9.82 -1.01
CA CYS A 34 -2.23 9.75 -2.05
C CYS A 34 -2.82 9.39 -3.43
N PHE A 35 -3.81 8.50 -3.48
CA PHE A 35 -4.45 8.08 -4.73
C PHE A 35 -5.21 9.24 -5.38
N PHE A 36 -6.08 9.92 -4.63
CA PHE A 36 -6.85 11.06 -5.14
C PHE A 36 -5.95 12.23 -5.51
N SER A 37 -4.87 12.45 -4.76
CA SER A 37 -3.84 13.43 -5.12
C SER A 37 -3.10 13.06 -6.41
N ALA A 38 -2.80 11.78 -6.63
CA ALA A 38 -2.07 11.31 -7.81
C ALA A 38 -2.90 11.41 -9.09
N ILE A 39 -4.21 11.17 -9.04
CA ILE A 39 -5.10 11.35 -10.19
C ILE A 39 -5.53 12.81 -10.42
N GLY A 40 -5.12 13.74 -9.54
CA GLY A 40 -5.36 15.19 -9.69
C GLY A 40 -6.67 15.70 -9.08
N VAL A 41 -7.36 14.91 -8.25
CA VAL A 41 -8.58 15.33 -7.53
C VAL A 41 -8.39 15.29 -6.01
N SER A 42 -7.37 15.99 -5.51
CA SER A 42 -7.02 16.03 -4.08
C SER A 42 -8.17 16.48 -3.18
N TRP A 43 -9.10 17.30 -3.68
CA TRP A 43 -10.31 17.72 -2.95
C TRP A 43 -11.21 16.54 -2.54
N MET A 44 -11.14 15.41 -3.24
CA MET A 44 -11.91 14.20 -2.92
C MET A 44 -11.48 13.59 -1.58
N ALA A 45 -10.26 13.87 -1.10
CA ALA A 45 -9.80 13.43 0.22
C ALA A 45 -10.67 13.96 1.37
N ASN A 46 -11.32 15.12 1.19
CA ASN A 46 -12.23 15.70 2.18
C ASN A 46 -13.62 15.03 2.18
N LEU A 47 -13.91 14.19 1.18
CA LEU A 47 -15.20 13.52 0.97
C LEU A 47 -15.10 12.00 1.18
N LEU A 48 -14.01 11.53 1.79
CA LEU A 48 -13.81 10.12 2.09
C LEU A 48 -14.83 9.63 3.11
N SER A 49 -15.62 8.63 2.73
CA SER A 49 -16.49 7.95 3.68
C SER A 49 -15.69 6.98 4.56
N PRO A 50 -16.10 6.78 5.82
CA PRO A 50 -15.48 5.78 6.70
C PRO A 50 -15.47 4.38 6.09
N ASN A 51 -16.54 4.01 5.38
CA ASN A 51 -16.66 2.71 4.72
C ASN A 51 -15.60 2.53 3.62
N LEU A 52 -15.38 3.55 2.78
CA LEU A 52 -14.36 3.52 1.72
C LEU A 52 -12.96 3.35 2.32
N ILE A 53 -12.65 4.10 3.39
CA ILE A 53 -11.36 4.00 4.09
C ILE A 53 -11.16 2.57 4.62
N LEU A 54 -12.17 2.00 5.28
CA LEU A 54 -12.11 0.67 5.88
C LEU A 54 -11.91 -0.43 4.83
N LEU A 55 -12.67 -0.39 3.72
CA LEU A 55 -12.52 -1.37 2.64
C LEU A 55 -11.15 -1.32 1.98
N THR A 56 -10.60 -0.13 1.75
CA THR A 56 -9.24 -0.02 1.19
C THR A 56 -8.14 -0.41 2.18
N SER A 57 -8.37 -0.20 3.47
CA SER A 57 -7.46 -0.67 4.52
C SER A 57 -7.28 -2.19 4.43
N ILE A 58 -8.35 -2.95 4.14
CA ILE A 58 -8.29 -4.42 4.03
C ILE A 58 -7.40 -4.86 2.85
N LYS A 59 -7.54 -4.24 1.67
CA LYS A 59 -6.73 -4.61 0.49
C LYS A 59 -5.23 -4.43 0.75
N ILE A 60 -4.87 -3.29 1.34
CA ILE A 60 -3.47 -2.96 1.65
C ILE A 60 -2.95 -3.81 2.81
N LEU A 61 -3.82 -4.15 3.76
CA LEU A 61 -3.51 -5.06 4.87
C LEU A 61 -3.07 -6.42 4.33
N ILE A 62 -3.81 -7.00 3.39
CA ILE A 62 -3.45 -8.30 2.82
C ILE A 62 -2.06 -8.25 2.17
N ALA A 63 -1.80 -7.25 1.32
CA ALA A 63 -0.49 -7.09 0.67
C ALA A 63 0.63 -6.88 1.71
N SER A 64 0.41 -6.03 2.70
CA SER A 64 1.38 -5.73 3.75
C SER A 64 1.63 -6.94 4.65
N ALA A 65 0.59 -7.71 4.97
CA ALA A 65 0.68 -8.92 5.79
C ALA A 65 1.50 -10.01 5.09
N ILE A 66 1.31 -10.19 3.78
CA ILE A 66 2.15 -11.10 2.98
C ILE A 66 3.60 -10.65 3.04
N SER A 67 3.88 -9.36 2.82
CA SER A 67 5.25 -8.84 2.88
C SER A 67 5.89 -9.02 4.26
N VAL A 68 5.15 -8.76 5.34
CA VAL A 68 5.61 -8.98 6.71
C VAL A 68 5.90 -10.45 6.97
N ALA A 69 5.00 -11.35 6.56
CA ALA A 69 5.16 -12.79 6.76
C ALA A 69 6.37 -13.35 6.01
N LEU A 70 6.56 -12.97 4.75
CA LEU A 70 7.73 -13.34 3.95
C LEU A 70 9.01 -12.78 4.57
N GLY A 71 9.03 -11.50 4.95
CA GLY A 71 10.17 -10.87 5.59
C GLY A 71 10.56 -11.57 6.90
N TYR A 72 9.59 -11.91 7.74
CA TYR A 72 9.82 -12.67 8.98
C TYR A 72 10.33 -14.08 8.70
N GLY A 73 9.72 -14.81 7.76
CA GLY A 73 10.15 -16.16 7.38
C GLY A 73 11.58 -16.19 6.84
N MET A 74 11.96 -15.19 6.05
CA MET A 74 13.35 -15.02 5.62
C MET A 74 14.26 -14.71 6.83
N ALA A 75 13.79 -13.88 7.78
CA ALA A 75 14.59 -13.43 8.91
C ALA A 75 14.84 -14.56 9.93
N SER A 76 13.91 -15.49 10.08
CA SER A 76 14.08 -16.66 10.94
C SER A 76 15.02 -17.71 10.33
N LYS A 77 14.96 -17.91 9.01
CA LYS A 77 15.70 -18.98 8.32
C LYS A 77 17.13 -18.60 7.89
N TYR A 78 17.35 -17.39 7.39
CA TYR A 78 18.63 -17.00 6.81
C TYR A 78 19.52 -16.28 7.83
N HIS A 79 20.75 -16.73 8.06
CA HIS A 79 21.72 -15.98 8.85
C HIS A 79 22.38 -14.86 8.03
N LEU A 80 22.42 -13.64 8.59
CA LEU A 80 23.17 -12.55 7.99
C LEU A 80 24.66 -12.70 8.31
N ASN A 81 25.40 -13.43 7.47
CA ASN A 81 26.87 -13.48 7.50
C ASN A 81 27.48 -12.34 6.67
N ASP A 82 28.75 -12.01 6.95
CA ASP A 82 29.49 -10.93 6.29
C ASP A 82 29.59 -11.08 4.76
N ASN A 83 29.31 -12.27 4.22
CA ASN A 83 29.38 -12.57 2.78
C ASN A 83 28.05 -12.39 2.03
N ASN A 84 27.04 -11.78 2.64
CA ASN A 84 25.70 -11.62 2.03
C ASN A 84 25.61 -10.48 0.98
N ARG A 85 26.74 -10.13 0.33
CA ARG A 85 26.78 -9.15 -0.76
C ARG A 85 25.77 -9.46 -1.86
N LEU A 86 25.60 -10.74 -2.23
CA LEU A 86 24.63 -11.14 -3.27
C LEU A 86 23.18 -10.82 -2.89
N VAL A 87 22.82 -10.99 -1.62
CA VAL A 87 21.46 -10.68 -1.14
C VAL A 87 21.20 -9.18 -1.15
N VAL A 88 22.20 -8.38 -0.75
CA VAL A 88 22.12 -6.91 -0.77
C VAL A 88 22.12 -6.37 -2.21
N ILE A 89 22.97 -6.90 -3.08
CA ILE A 89 23.02 -6.54 -4.50
C ILE A 89 21.70 -6.89 -5.20
N GLY A 90 21.17 -8.10 -4.97
CA GLY A 90 19.88 -8.51 -5.50
C GLY A 90 18.75 -7.56 -5.07
N PHE A 91 18.79 -7.07 -3.83
CA PHE A 91 17.83 -6.06 -3.36
C PHE A 91 18.01 -4.69 -4.02
N VAL A 92 19.24 -4.19 -4.16
CA VAL A 92 19.49 -2.92 -4.84
C VAL A 92 19.00 -3.01 -6.29
N VAL A 93 19.28 -4.13 -6.97
CA VAL A 93 18.77 -4.39 -8.32
C VAL A 93 17.24 -4.44 -8.34
N LEU A 94 16.59 -5.14 -7.42
CA LEU A 94 15.12 -5.17 -7.34
C LEU A 94 14.49 -3.80 -7.05
N SER A 95 15.14 -2.99 -6.21
CA SER A 95 14.67 -1.62 -5.89
C SER A 95 14.82 -0.68 -7.08
N VAL A 96 15.95 -0.77 -7.79
CA VAL A 96 16.19 -0.03 -9.04
C VAL A 96 15.21 -0.49 -10.12
N LEU A 97 15.00 -1.80 -10.28
CA LEU A 97 14.01 -2.35 -11.21
C LEU A 97 12.60 -1.87 -10.87
N SER A 98 12.22 -1.82 -9.59
CA SER A 98 10.93 -1.27 -9.16
C SER A 98 10.77 0.20 -9.58
N GLY A 99 11.81 1.02 -9.41
CA GLY A 99 11.78 2.42 -9.83
C GLY A 99 11.76 2.59 -11.35
N VAL A 100 12.59 1.84 -12.07
CA VAL A 100 12.70 1.89 -13.54
C VAL A 100 11.43 1.36 -14.20
N LEU A 101 10.91 0.20 -13.78
CA LEU A 101 9.66 -0.36 -14.30
C LEU A 101 8.45 0.50 -13.95
N GLY A 102 8.44 1.14 -12.77
CA GLY A 102 7.42 2.13 -12.41
C GLY A 102 7.41 3.32 -13.37
N GLY A 103 8.59 3.82 -13.77
CA GLY A 103 8.72 4.88 -14.77
C GLY A 103 8.37 4.44 -16.20
N TYR A 104 8.77 3.23 -16.59
CA TYR A 104 8.48 2.66 -17.91
C TYR A 104 7.02 2.19 -18.07
N PHE A 105 6.29 1.95 -16.98
CA PHE A 105 4.88 1.53 -17.02
C PHE A 105 4.01 2.46 -17.86
N ASN A 106 4.30 3.76 -17.80
CA ASN A 106 3.57 4.79 -18.55
C ASN A 106 3.82 4.75 -20.07
N GLN A 107 4.84 4.02 -20.53
CA GLN A 107 5.26 3.95 -21.93
C GLN A 107 4.93 2.60 -22.60
N ILE A 108 4.45 1.60 -21.86
CA ILE A 108 4.09 0.27 -22.40
C ILE A 108 2.72 0.32 -23.08
N SER A 109 2.52 -0.50 -24.13
CA SER A 109 1.25 -0.63 -24.84
C SER A 109 0.11 -1.14 -23.96
N GLU A 110 -1.13 -0.74 -24.26
CA GLU A 110 -2.32 -1.10 -23.46
C GLU A 110 -2.48 -2.62 -23.24
N SER A 111 -2.17 -3.45 -24.25
CA SER A 111 -2.33 -4.91 -24.19
C SER A 111 -1.40 -5.60 -23.18
N LEU A 112 -0.24 -5.02 -22.88
CA LEU A 112 0.75 -5.58 -21.96
C LEU A 112 0.58 -5.06 -20.52
N ARG A 113 -0.24 -4.03 -20.30
CA ARG A 113 -0.35 -3.37 -18.97
C ARG A 113 -1.05 -4.22 -17.90
N GLY A 114 -2.00 -5.07 -18.28
CA GLY A 114 -2.69 -5.95 -17.33
C GLY A 114 -1.72 -6.87 -16.60
N THR A 115 -0.90 -7.62 -17.34
CA THR A 115 0.16 -8.50 -16.80
C THR A 115 1.28 -7.72 -16.12
N THR A 116 1.65 -6.56 -16.64
CA THR A 116 2.69 -5.70 -16.04
C THR A 116 2.25 -5.12 -14.69
N SER A 117 0.94 -4.85 -14.50
CA SER A 117 0.41 -4.35 -13.22
C SER A 117 0.52 -5.38 -12.09
N ALA A 118 0.27 -6.66 -12.40
CA ALA A 118 0.47 -7.76 -11.46
C ALA A 118 1.95 -7.96 -11.14
N LEU A 119 2.82 -7.88 -12.15
CA LEU A 119 4.27 -7.95 -11.98
C LEU A 119 4.81 -6.83 -11.07
N LEU A 120 4.32 -5.60 -11.22
CA LEU A 120 4.69 -4.48 -10.33
C LEU A 120 4.26 -4.73 -8.89
N VAL A 121 3.06 -5.28 -8.67
CA VAL A 121 2.60 -5.67 -7.32
C VAL A 121 3.51 -6.76 -6.74
N ILE A 122 3.93 -7.74 -7.53
CA ILE A 122 4.86 -8.80 -7.08
C ILE A 122 6.23 -8.22 -6.71
N ILE A 123 6.82 -7.38 -7.58
CA ILE A 123 8.11 -6.71 -7.30
C ILE A 123 8.01 -5.85 -6.04
N TYR A 124 6.88 -5.15 -5.86
CA TYR A 124 6.59 -4.40 -4.65
C TYR A 124 6.51 -5.28 -3.40
N ILE A 125 5.81 -6.43 -3.46
CA ILE A 125 5.77 -7.40 -2.35
C ILE A 125 7.19 -7.88 -2.02
N LEU A 126 8.00 -8.22 -3.02
CA LEU A 126 9.37 -8.70 -2.82
C LEU A 126 10.28 -7.64 -2.18
N THR A 127 10.24 -6.40 -2.68
CA THR A 127 11.04 -5.28 -2.15
C THR A 127 10.65 -4.93 -0.72
N THR A 128 9.35 -4.86 -0.41
CA THR A 128 8.87 -4.61 0.96
C THR A 128 9.15 -5.77 1.90
N SER A 129 9.01 -7.02 1.44
CA SER A 129 9.38 -8.22 2.22
C SER A 129 10.84 -8.19 2.64
N TYR A 130 11.72 -7.75 1.75
CA TYR A 130 13.14 -7.64 2.06
C TYR A 130 13.44 -6.55 3.11
N LEU A 131 12.76 -5.41 3.05
CA LEU A 131 12.91 -4.37 4.07
C LEU A 131 12.41 -4.86 5.42
N PHE A 132 11.31 -5.63 5.47
CA PHE A 132 10.87 -6.31 6.69
C PHE A 132 11.88 -7.35 7.17
N PHE A 133 12.52 -8.10 6.26
CA PHE A 133 13.61 -9.01 6.60
C PHE A 133 14.76 -8.29 7.32
N ILE A 134 15.23 -7.16 6.78
CA ILE A 134 16.26 -6.31 7.43
C ILE A 134 15.77 -5.85 8.80
N LEU A 135 14.55 -5.32 8.87
CA LEU A 135 13.95 -4.81 10.10
C LEU A 135 13.95 -5.89 11.20
N PHE A 136 13.44 -7.08 10.90
CA PHE A 136 13.41 -8.19 11.84
C PHE A 136 14.80 -8.66 12.25
N LYS A 137 15.76 -8.67 11.32
CA LYS A 137 17.15 -9.00 11.65
C LYS A 137 17.80 -7.98 12.59
N LEU A 138 17.55 -6.69 12.39
CA LEU A 138 18.01 -5.64 13.28
C LEU A 138 17.36 -5.78 14.67
N ILE A 139 16.06 -6.04 14.73
CA ILE A 139 15.35 -6.29 15.99
C ILE A 139 15.94 -7.50 16.74
N LEU A 140 16.20 -8.60 16.04
CA LEU A 140 16.83 -9.79 16.63
C LEU A 140 18.25 -9.49 17.13
N ARG A 141 19.07 -8.75 16.36
CA ARG A 141 20.41 -8.33 16.79
C ARG A 141 20.36 -7.41 18.01
N ILE A 142 19.42 -6.47 18.09
CA ILE A 142 19.22 -5.61 19.27
C ILE A 142 18.89 -6.46 20.49
N ARG A 143 18.00 -7.45 20.36
CA ARG A 143 17.66 -8.37 21.47
C ARG A 143 18.88 -9.15 21.95
N LEU A 144 19.65 -9.73 21.03
CA LEU A 144 20.87 -10.47 21.36
C LEU A 144 21.93 -9.58 22.01
N ALA A 145 22.20 -8.41 21.44
CA ALA A 145 23.15 -7.44 21.99
C ALA A 145 22.73 -6.97 23.39
N LYS A 146 21.43 -6.78 23.65
CA LYS A 146 20.92 -6.43 24.98
C LYS A 146 21.18 -7.55 26.01
N LEU A 147 21.03 -8.81 25.61
CA LEU A 147 21.33 -9.97 26.47
C LEU A 147 22.85 -10.11 26.74
N GLN A 148 23.67 -9.78 25.75
CA GLN A 148 25.13 -9.88 25.82
C GLN A 148 25.82 -8.61 26.36
N GLY A 149 25.07 -7.58 26.76
CA GLY A 149 25.63 -6.31 27.24
C GLY A 149 26.34 -5.46 26.16
N GLY A 150 26.12 -5.75 24.88
CA GLY A 150 26.72 -5.07 23.75
C GLY A 150 26.09 -3.70 23.42
N ARG A 151 26.76 -2.92 22.55
CA ARG A 151 26.25 -1.63 22.07
C ARG A 151 25.20 -1.83 20.96
N TYR A 152 23.95 -1.46 21.22
CA TYR A 152 22.82 -1.62 20.27
C TYR A 152 22.17 -0.31 19.81
N LYS A 153 22.60 0.84 20.34
CA LYS A 153 21.99 2.17 20.04
C LYS A 153 21.93 2.49 18.53
N PRO A 154 22.98 2.24 17.70
CA PRO A 154 22.92 2.56 16.27
C PRO A 154 21.86 1.74 15.51
N ALA A 155 21.74 0.44 15.83
CA ALA A 155 20.73 -0.42 15.22
C ALA A 155 19.31 0.00 15.63
N LEU A 156 19.13 0.47 16.86
CA LEU A 156 17.84 0.96 17.37
C LEU A 156 17.41 2.25 16.66
N ILE A 157 18.34 3.17 16.42
CA ILE A 157 18.11 4.38 15.62
C ILE A 157 17.66 3.99 14.20
N PHE A 158 18.37 3.05 13.57
CA PHE A 158 18.04 2.61 12.21
C PHE A 158 16.65 1.97 12.13
N VAL A 159 16.27 1.13 13.11
CA VAL A 159 14.91 0.57 13.21
C VAL A 159 13.87 1.68 13.36
N PHE A 160 14.13 2.67 14.22
CA PHE A 160 13.22 3.78 14.48
C PHE A 160 12.96 4.65 13.24
N PHE A 161 13.94 4.80 12.34
CA PHE A 161 13.75 5.50 11.07
C PHE A 161 13.13 4.62 9.97
N LEU A 162 13.53 3.36 9.89
CA LEU A 162 13.08 2.45 8.84
C LEU A 162 11.60 2.10 8.98
N THR A 163 11.09 1.92 10.20
CA THR A 163 9.68 1.58 10.44
C THR A 163 8.70 2.65 9.92
N PRO A 164 8.76 3.93 10.34
CA PRO A 164 7.85 4.95 9.82
C PRO A 164 8.03 5.20 8.32
N PHE A 165 9.26 5.08 7.81
CA PHE A 165 9.50 5.15 6.36
C PHE A 165 8.73 4.07 5.61
N LEU A 166 8.78 2.82 6.07
CA LEU A 166 7.99 1.73 5.49
C LEU A 166 6.49 2.01 5.59
N PHE A 167 6.03 2.50 6.74
CA PHE A 167 4.62 2.81 6.96
C PHE A 167 4.10 3.92 6.02
N LEU A 168 4.91 4.92 5.65
CA LEU A 168 4.47 6.00 4.75
C LEU A 168 4.72 5.68 3.27
N PHE A 169 5.82 5.01 2.96
CA PHE A 169 6.24 4.71 1.60
C PHE A 169 5.31 3.70 0.91
N ILE A 170 4.81 2.71 1.67
CA ILE A 170 3.91 1.68 1.18
C ILE A 170 2.60 2.25 0.61
N PRO A 171 1.76 2.95 1.40
CA PRO A 171 0.49 3.46 0.89
C PRO A 171 0.69 4.46 -0.25
N TRP A 172 1.76 5.26 -0.22
CA TRP A 172 2.09 6.18 -1.31
C TRP A 172 2.38 5.46 -2.62
N ASN A 173 3.22 4.41 -2.63
CA ASN A 173 3.54 3.69 -3.87
C ASN A 173 2.34 2.95 -4.45
N ILE A 174 1.58 2.23 -3.62
CA ILE A 174 0.38 1.50 -4.08
C ILE A 174 -0.60 2.51 -4.71
N ALA A 175 -0.78 3.67 -4.09
CA ALA A 175 -1.63 4.73 -4.61
C ALA A 175 -1.18 5.23 -6.00
N GLN A 176 0.12 5.40 -6.22
CA GLN A 176 0.64 5.80 -7.55
C GLN A 176 0.40 4.72 -8.60
N ILE A 177 0.60 3.45 -8.25
CA ILE A 177 0.35 2.32 -9.17
C ILE A 177 -1.13 2.24 -9.54
N GLU A 178 -2.05 2.40 -8.58
CA GLU A 178 -3.49 2.43 -8.88
C GLU A 178 -3.91 3.69 -9.64
N ALA A 179 -3.34 4.85 -9.34
CA ALA A 179 -3.63 6.09 -10.05
C ALA A 179 -3.27 6.01 -11.54
N ASN A 180 -2.18 5.33 -11.90
CA ASN A 180 -1.81 5.08 -13.30
C ASN A 180 -2.89 4.29 -14.06
N LYS A 181 -3.67 3.44 -13.39
CA LYS A 181 -4.78 2.73 -14.04
C LYS A 181 -5.87 3.70 -14.50
N VAL A 182 -6.12 4.76 -13.73
CA VAL A 182 -7.11 5.80 -14.03
C VAL A 182 -6.61 6.76 -15.11
N THR A 183 -5.34 7.16 -15.05
CA THR A 183 -4.83 8.22 -15.92
C THR A 183 -4.36 7.73 -17.28
N VAL A 184 -3.92 6.47 -17.40
CA VAL A 184 -3.24 5.99 -18.61
C VAL A 184 -4.03 4.92 -19.36
N SER A 185 -4.89 4.12 -18.71
CA SER A 185 -5.72 3.11 -19.38
C SER A 185 -7.01 2.79 -18.62
N PRO A 186 -7.89 3.78 -18.39
CA PRO A 186 -9.10 3.59 -17.61
C PRO A 186 -10.06 2.57 -18.25
N SER A 187 -10.03 2.44 -19.57
CA SER A 187 -10.79 1.48 -20.37
C SER A 187 -10.50 0.01 -20.07
N LEU A 188 -9.41 -0.34 -19.40
CA LEU A 188 -9.05 -1.73 -19.07
C LEU A 188 -9.41 -2.11 -17.64
N PHE A 189 -9.63 -1.12 -16.77
CA PHE A 189 -9.71 -1.32 -15.32
C PHE A 189 -11.03 -0.84 -14.72
N TYR A 190 -11.78 0.00 -15.43
CA TYR A 190 -12.98 0.64 -14.89
C TYR A 190 -14.17 0.47 -15.82
N ASN A 191 -15.32 0.17 -15.21
CA ASN A 191 -16.60 0.07 -15.90
C ASN A 191 -16.98 1.41 -16.53
N LYS A 192 -17.58 1.34 -17.72
CA LYS A 192 -18.15 2.50 -18.39
C LYS A 192 -19.55 2.78 -17.85
N VAL A 193 -19.91 4.04 -17.70
CA VAL A 193 -21.22 4.48 -17.25
C VAL A 193 -21.74 5.63 -18.10
N ILE A 194 -23.06 5.71 -18.25
CA ILE A 194 -23.75 6.82 -18.93
C ILE A 194 -24.63 7.54 -17.92
N LEU A 195 -24.65 8.88 -17.97
CA LEU A 195 -25.46 9.70 -17.08
C LEU A 195 -26.86 9.92 -17.66
N ASN A 196 -27.88 9.97 -16.79
CA ASN A 196 -29.29 10.17 -17.17
C ASN A 196 -29.53 11.43 -18.01
N LYS A 197 -28.81 12.52 -17.70
CA LYS A 197 -28.97 13.82 -18.36
C LYS A 197 -28.02 14.05 -19.53
N ASP A 198 -26.93 13.28 -19.59
CA ASP A 198 -25.80 13.57 -20.45
C ASP A 198 -25.31 12.25 -21.02
N LYS A 199 -25.69 11.94 -22.28
CA LYS A 199 -25.35 10.68 -22.97
C LYS A 199 -23.84 10.46 -23.19
N THR A 200 -23.02 11.35 -22.64
CA THR A 200 -21.57 11.19 -22.50
C THR A 200 -21.20 9.92 -21.74
N GLU A 201 -20.18 9.22 -22.23
CA GLU A 201 -19.58 8.07 -21.56
C GLU A 201 -18.57 8.53 -20.50
N TRP A 202 -18.59 7.87 -19.35
CA TRP A 202 -17.68 8.10 -18.24
C TRP A 202 -17.12 6.78 -17.72
N TYR A 203 -15.98 6.82 -17.05
CA TYR A 203 -15.43 5.71 -16.29
C TYR A 203 -15.77 5.86 -14.81
N LEU A 204 -16.26 4.79 -14.19
CA LEU A 204 -16.56 4.74 -12.76
C LEU A 204 -15.28 4.49 -11.96
N VAL A 205 -14.67 5.55 -11.43
CA VAL A 205 -13.37 5.47 -10.74
C VAL A 205 -13.50 5.01 -9.30
N SER A 206 -14.47 5.55 -8.56
CA SER A 206 -14.67 5.23 -7.14
C SER A 206 -16.11 5.44 -6.71
N VAL A 207 -16.57 4.66 -5.74
CA VAL A 207 -17.90 4.80 -5.11
C VAL A 207 -17.70 5.07 -3.63
N SER A 208 -18.34 6.11 -3.12
CA SER A 208 -18.33 6.50 -1.71
C SER A 208 -19.78 6.69 -1.25
N GLY A 209 -20.35 5.64 -0.65
CA GLY A 209 -21.74 5.65 -0.21
C GLY A 209 -22.72 5.71 -1.38
N ASP A 210 -23.53 6.77 -1.40
CA ASP A 210 -24.54 7.07 -2.43
C ASP A 210 -23.99 7.86 -3.62
N LYS A 211 -22.69 8.15 -3.65
CA LYS A 211 -22.04 8.96 -4.69
C LYS A 211 -20.90 8.22 -5.38
N ALA A 212 -20.66 8.62 -6.64
CA ALA A 212 -19.60 8.10 -7.47
C ALA A 212 -18.71 9.23 -8.01
N LEU A 213 -17.40 8.95 -8.03
CA LEU A 213 -16.43 9.71 -8.79
C LEU A 213 -16.32 9.11 -10.20
N LEU A 214 -16.60 9.96 -11.18
CA LEU A 214 -16.56 9.63 -12.59
C LEU A 214 -15.45 10.40 -13.29
N GLN A 215 -14.80 9.77 -14.26
CA GLN A 215 -13.82 10.39 -15.15
C GLN A 215 -14.36 10.39 -16.57
N ASN A 216 -14.24 11.51 -17.29
CA ASN A 216 -14.76 11.60 -18.64
C ASN A 216 -13.96 10.70 -19.60
N SER A 217 -14.65 9.95 -20.47
CA SER A 217 -13.97 9.01 -21.37
C SER A 217 -13.17 9.69 -22.49
N LYS A 218 -13.55 10.91 -22.88
CA LYS A 218 -12.90 11.69 -23.95
C LYS A 218 -11.82 12.62 -23.41
N ASN A 219 -12.06 13.22 -22.24
CA ASN A 219 -11.12 14.11 -21.58
C ASN A 219 -10.75 13.59 -20.19
N MET A 220 -9.67 12.81 -20.11
CA MET A 220 -9.24 12.13 -18.88
C MET A 220 -8.86 13.07 -17.73
N LYS A 221 -8.73 14.38 -17.96
CA LYS A 221 -8.49 15.38 -16.90
C LYS A 221 -9.78 15.83 -16.22
N PHE A 222 -10.94 15.55 -16.79
CA PHE A 222 -12.22 16.02 -16.28
C PHE A 222 -12.88 14.96 -15.41
N PHE A 223 -13.18 15.34 -14.17
CA PHE A 223 -13.81 14.49 -13.17
C PHE A 223 -15.14 15.09 -12.72
N LYS A 224 -16.08 14.22 -12.36
CA LYS A 224 -17.38 14.61 -11.84
C LYS A 224 -17.73 13.74 -10.63
N TYR A 225 -18.29 14.37 -9.60
CA TYR A 225 -18.82 13.66 -8.44
C TYR A 225 -20.34 13.76 -8.47
N VAL A 226 -21.01 12.61 -8.60
CA VAL A 226 -22.46 12.55 -8.85
C VAL A 226 -23.12 11.55 -7.89
N ASP A 227 -24.41 11.71 -7.68
CA ASP A 227 -25.20 10.70 -6.96
C ASP A 227 -25.35 9.46 -7.85
N MET A 228 -25.32 8.26 -7.27
CA MET A 228 -25.45 6.99 -8.00
C MET A 228 -26.79 6.90 -8.76
N LYS A 229 -27.84 7.54 -8.25
CA LYS A 229 -29.16 7.63 -8.93
C LYS A 229 -29.13 8.39 -10.26
N ASP A 230 -28.10 9.21 -10.49
CA ASP A 230 -27.95 9.98 -11.74
C ASP A 230 -27.28 9.15 -12.85
N ILE A 231 -26.79 7.94 -12.53
CA ILE A 231 -26.22 6.99 -13.48
C ILE A 231 -27.36 6.16 -14.09
N ALA A 232 -27.49 6.21 -15.42
CA ALA A 232 -28.53 5.52 -16.18
C ALA A 232 -28.21 4.03 -16.36
N GLU A 233 -26.99 3.78 -16.82
CA GLU A 233 -26.53 2.46 -17.25
C GLU A 233 -25.07 2.28 -16.84
N ILE A 234 -24.74 1.06 -16.40
CA ILE A 234 -23.38 0.62 -16.07
C ILE A 234 -23.04 -0.55 -16.99
N TYR A 235 -22.04 -0.37 -17.84
CA TYR A 235 -21.49 -1.43 -18.68
C TYR A 235 -20.36 -2.12 -17.92
N VAL A 236 -20.63 -3.34 -17.49
CA VAL A 236 -19.67 -4.19 -16.78
C VAL A 236 -18.68 -4.79 -17.79
N GLN A 237 -17.39 -4.68 -17.49
CA GLN A 237 -16.32 -5.38 -18.21
C GLN A 237 -16.05 -6.78 -17.64
#